data_AF-A0A9D1EZZ8-F1
#
_entry.id   AF-A0A9D1EZZ8-F1
#
_cell.length_a   1.000
_cell.length_b   1.000
_cell.length_c   1.000
_cell.angle_alpha   90.00
_cell.angle_beta   90.00
_cell.angle_gamma   90.00
#
_symmetry.space_group_name_H-M   'P 1'
#
loop_
_entity.id
_entity.type
_entity.pdbx_description
1 polymer ?
#
loop_
_entity_poly.entity_id
_entity_poly.type
_entity_poly.pdbx_seq_one_letter_code
_entity_poly.pdbx_strand_id
1 'polypeptide(L)'
;MKIYEYIKGENKRTAKLFGLTIMEQTSDYMTSERYQKFFGGIISTIKINDKYIDCSNKEIKIFNQTIIKLYEKNNYRIYCIGNKELYRVSLFNEFKRKYFKYLDKKYDDIYILHANSGETYLTLTYIIDALIKKNNSKSPLLIATQKYHVDMIKMICPDIPYVYVSKFKLRITENFFKIDKFRFFLLFNNSHFKLVEKNIRNYDLGKYHYFYAILERLNISEQEISMRPINVNLNDEKKALEKVQKTGLNLEKFVFLAPEAQSCKLYDKDFWIELIKGFQFAGYDVFVNLVEDEITFEKELNYKSCYLTFGEAFALAKHSKKIVSLRSGFTEFLLQTNVPVDVIYTKFRKRHFFDDLDIYHVMSGFGLTQLPFVDKSKIMEFNTYEMTAKNCVEMICKQIKG
;
A
#
# COMPACT_ATOMS: atom_id res chain seq x y z
N MET A 1 25.03 -23.20 29.58
CA MET A 1 23.85 -22.34 29.82
C MET A 1 23.93 -21.14 28.90
N LYS A 2 22.90 -20.81 28.10
CA LYS A 2 22.93 -19.60 27.26
C LYS A 2 22.90 -18.36 28.18
N ILE A 3 23.87 -17.47 28.00
CA ILE A 3 23.98 -16.22 28.79
C ILE A 3 22.78 -15.32 28.50
N TYR A 4 22.39 -15.21 27.23
CA TYR A 4 21.24 -14.43 26.80
C TYR A 4 20.40 -15.24 25.80
N GLU A 5 19.09 -15.13 25.91
CA GLU A 5 18.13 -15.77 25.00
C GLU A 5 17.00 -14.80 24.69
N TYR A 6 16.66 -14.64 23.41
CA TYR A 6 15.52 -13.86 22.94
C TYR A 6 14.56 -14.76 22.16
N ILE A 7 13.36 -14.94 22.71
CA ILE A 7 12.32 -15.79 22.15
C ILE A 7 11.24 -14.88 21.55
N LYS A 8 10.92 -15.09 20.28
CA LYS A 8 9.91 -14.31 19.54
C LYS A 8 8.81 -15.25 19.05
N GLY A 9 7.63 -15.14 19.65
CA GLY A 9 6.38 -15.67 19.11
C GLY A 9 5.58 -14.59 18.38
N GLU A 10 4.42 -14.97 17.88
CA GLU A 10 3.53 -14.09 17.09
C GLU A 10 3.08 -12.84 17.90
N ASN A 11 2.53 -13.07 19.10
CA ASN A 11 2.02 -12.02 19.98
C ASN A 11 2.73 -11.94 21.33
N LYS A 12 3.82 -12.71 21.50
CA LYS A 12 4.60 -12.80 22.73
C LYS A 12 6.07 -12.71 22.45
N ARG A 13 6.81 -12.01 23.30
CA ARG A 13 8.28 -11.99 23.26
C ARG A 13 8.84 -12.12 24.66
N THR A 14 9.94 -12.83 24.79
CA THR A 14 10.60 -13.05 26.08
C THR A 14 12.09 -12.88 25.91
N ALA A 15 12.73 -12.15 26.83
CA ALA A 15 14.18 -12.13 26.95
C ALA A 15 14.59 -12.75 28.28
N LYS A 16 15.61 -13.62 28.23
CA LYS A 16 16.18 -14.27 29.40
C LYS A 16 17.68 -13.94 29.51
N LEU A 17 18.15 -13.79 30.74
CA LEU A 17 19.56 -13.67 31.09
C LEU A 17 19.89 -14.77 32.09
N PHE A 18 20.88 -15.60 31.79
CA PHE A 18 21.25 -16.78 32.60
C PHE A 18 20.05 -17.70 32.90
N GLY A 19 19.13 -17.87 31.94
CA GLY A 19 17.90 -18.65 32.10
C GLY A 19 16.77 -17.94 32.85
N LEU A 20 17.02 -16.79 33.49
CA LEU A 20 16.02 -15.99 34.19
C LEU A 20 15.33 -15.01 33.24
N THR A 21 14.00 -14.97 33.27
CA THR A 21 13.22 -14.01 32.45
C THR A 21 13.40 -12.58 32.95
N ILE A 22 14.02 -11.75 32.12
CA ILE A 22 14.24 -10.31 32.41
C ILE A 22 13.21 -9.41 31.72
N MET A 23 12.58 -9.89 30.65
CA MET A 23 11.53 -9.16 29.94
C MET A 23 10.50 -10.12 29.36
N GLU A 24 9.24 -9.75 29.50
CA GLU A 24 8.11 -10.36 28.81
C GLU A 24 7.33 -9.28 28.09
N GLN A 25 6.87 -9.57 26.90
CA GLN A 25 6.00 -8.69 26.13
C GLN A 25 4.82 -9.51 25.63
N THR A 26 3.62 -8.95 25.78
CA THR A 26 2.42 -9.35 25.08
C THR A 26 1.96 -8.21 24.17
N SER A 27 1.34 -8.56 23.06
CA SER A 27 0.78 -7.59 22.13
C SER A 27 -0.57 -8.08 21.66
N ASP A 28 -1.55 -7.20 21.62
CA ASP A 28 -2.85 -7.44 21.01
C ASP A 28 -2.93 -6.61 19.73
N TYR A 29 -2.96 -7.34 18.62
CA TYR A 29 -3.03 -6.77 17.28
C TYR A 29 -4.35 -6.06 16.99
N MET A 30 -5.45 -6.43 17.64
CA MET A 30 -6.77 -5.83 17.40
C MET A 30 -6.95 -4.53 18.17
N THR A 31 -6.45 -4.46 19.40
CA THR A 31 -6.53 -3.25 20.23
C THR A 31 -5.32 -2.33 20.06
N SER A 32 -4.27 -2.78 19.35
CA SER A 32 -2.99 -2.06 19.24
C SER A 32 -2.29 -1.88 20.59
N GLU A 33 -2.65 -2.70 21.56
CA GLU A 33 -2.09 -2.66 22.90
C GLU A 33 -0.82 -3.50 22.97
N ARG A 34 0.20 -2.94 23.59
CA ARG A 34 1.43 -3.64 23.88
C ARG A 34 1.77 -3.48 25.34
N TYR A 35 1.89 -4.60 26.01
CA TYR A 35 2.23 -4.66 27.41
C TYR A 35 3.60 -5.33 27.56
N GLN A 36 4.49 -4.73 28.35
CA GLN A 36 5.82 -5.26 28.63
C GLN A 36 6.07 -5.28 30.13
N LYS A 37 6.54 -6.40 30.67
CA LYS A 37 7.03 -6.54 32.04
C LYS A 37 8.55 -6.70 32.01
N PHE A 38 9.21 -6.13 33.00
CA PHE A 38 10.64 -6.32 33.25
C PHE A 38 10.84 -6.78 34.69
N PHE A 39 11.80 -7.68 34.90
CA PHE A 39 12.17 -8.20 36.22
C PHE A 39 10.96 -8.66 37.05
N GLY A 40 10.17 -9.59 36.52
CA GLY A 40 8.97 -10.09 37.22
C GLY A 40 7.81 -9.09 37.33
N GLY A 41 7.87 -7.96 36.62
CA GLY A 41 6.82 -6.93 36.64
C GLY A 41 7.08 -5.75 37.58
N ILE A 42 8.27 -5.68 38.19
CA ILE A 42 8.71 -4.51 38.98
C ILE A 42 8.56 -3.24 38.14
N ILE A 43 8.99 -3.31 36.88
CA ILE A 43 8.72 -2.27 35.88
C ILE A 43 7.80 -2.87 34.83
N SER A 44 6.74 -2.15 34.48
CA SER A 44 5.94 -2.49 33.31
C SER A 44 5.68 -1.27 32.44
N THR A 45 5.50 -1.51 31.15
CA THR A 45 5.12 -0.47 30.20
C THR A 45 3.88 -0.88 29.44
N ILE A 46 2.93 0.02 29.32
CA ILE A 46 1.72 -0.15 28.51
C ILE A 46 1.82 0.85 27.38
N LYS A 47 1.68 0.40 26.13
CA LYS A 47 1.56 1.28 24.97
C LYS A 47 0.24 0.97 24.28
N ILE A 48 -0.56 1.99 24.04
CA ILE A 48 -1.83 1.91 23.35
C ILE A 48 -1.72 2.85 22.15
N ASN A 49 -1.83 2.33 20.93
CA ASN A 49 -1.98 3.21 19.77
C ASN A 49 -3.46 3.50 19.58
N ASP A 50 -3.77 4.73 19.19
CA ASP A 50 -5.14 5.13 18.94
C ASP A 50 -5.72 4.35 17.74
N LYS A 51 -6.99 3.97 17.86
CA LYS A 51 -7.68 3.16 16.85
C LYS A 51 -7.92 3.93 15.56
N TYR A 52 -8.00 5.25 15.58
CA TYR A 52 -8.41 6.08 14.46
C TYR A 52 -7.35 7.09 14.03
N ILE A 53 -6.45 7.51 14.92
CA ILE A 53 -5.35 8.44 14.60
C ILE A 53 -3.97 7.81 14.86
N ASP A 54 -2.92 8.40 14.33
CA ASP A 54 -1.52 7.91 14.47
C ASP A 54 -0.87 8.29 15.82
N CYS A 55 -1.69 8.58 16.83
CA CYS A 55 -1.23 8.89 18.17
C CYS A 55 -1.02 7.63 18.99
N SER A 56 -0.18 7.72 20.01
CA SER A 56 -0.04 6.64 20.98
C SER A 56 0.16 7.17 22.39
N ASN A 57 -0.48 6.48 23.33
CA ASN A 57 -0.30 6.68 24.75
C ASN A 57 0.67 5.62 25.27
N LYS A 58 1.57 6.02 26.15
CA LYS A 58 2.48 5.10 26.83
C LYS A 58 2.51 5.40 28.31
N GLU A 59 2.31 4.37 29.12
CA GLU A 59 2.49 4.41 30.56
C GLU A 59 3.72 3.59 30.94
N ILE A 60 4.46 4.08 31.94
CA ILE A 60 5.50 3.31 32.62
C ILE A 60 5.08 3.21 34.09
N LYS A 61 4.97 1.98 34.57
CA LYS A 61 4.57 1.65 35.93
C LYS A 61 5.73 1.04 36.69
N ILE A 62 5.87 1.41 37.96
CA ILE A 62 6.79 0.80 38.91
C ILE A 62 5.93 0.24 40.05
N PHE A 63 6.09 -1.03 40.40
CA PHE A 63 5.20 -1.73 41.36
C PHE A 63 3.70 -1.49 41.07
N ASN A 64 3.33 -1.58 39.78
CA ASN A 64 1.99 -1.35 39.26
C ASN A 64 1.41 0.08 39.44
N GLN A 65 2.18 1.03 39.99
CA GLN A 65 1.80 2.44 40.04
C GLN A 65 2.33 3.18 38.82
N THR A 66 1.47 3.95 38.13
CA THR A 66 1.88 4.74 36.96
C THR A 66 2.74 5.92 37.40
N ILE A 67 4.03 5.86 37.04
CA ILE A 67 5.00 6.91 37.36
C ILE A 67 5.12 7.88 36.20
N ILE A 68 5.22 7.38 34.97
CA ILE A 68 5.38 8.21 33.77
C ILE A 68 4.21 7.97 32.83
N LYS A 69 3.63 9.07 32.33
CA LYS A 69 2.66 9.05 31.25
C LYS A 69 3.20 9.84 30.07
N LEU A 70 3.06 9.26 28.89
CA LEU A 70 3.32 9.88 27.60
C LEU A 70 2.03 9.85 26.81
N TYR A 71 1.60 10.97 26.28
CA TYR A 71 0.48 11.02 25.35
C TYR A 71 0.71 12.09 24.30
N GLU A 72 0.00 11.96 23.18
CA GLU A 72 0.05 12.92 22.08
C GLU A 72 -1.30 13.63 21.99
N LYS A 73 -1.30 14.97 22.05
CA LYS A 73 -2.50 15.82 22.01
C LYS A 73 -2.20 17.14 21.32
N ASN A 74 -3.08 17.59 20.43
CA ASN A 74 -2.99 18.88 19.72
C ASN A 74 -1.62 19.13 19.07
N ASN A 75 -1.04 18.13 18.40
CA ASN A 75 0.31 18.17 17.82
C ASN A 75 1.46 18.41 18.83
N TYR A 76 1.25 18.05 20.10
CA TYR A 76 2.31 17.97 21.10
C TYR A 76 2.46 16.54 21.62
N ARG A 77 3.70 16.15 21.92
CA ARG A 77 3.99 14.99 22.76
C ARG A 77 4.25 15.47 24.18
N ILE A 78 3.43 15.04 25.13
CA ILE A 78 3.43 15.51 26.50
C ILE A 78 3.94 14.41 27.43
N TYR A 79 4.92 14.76 28.26
CA TYR A 79 5.56 13.88 29.24
C TYR A 79 5.14 14.31 30.64
N CYS A 80 4.52 13.40 31.38
CA CYS A 80 4.09 13.63 32.76
C CYS A 80 4.78 12.68 33.73
N ILE A 81 5.04 13.15 34.95
CA ILE A 81 5.28 12.30 36.12
C ILE A 81 4.09 12.41 37.06
N GLY A 82 3.47 11.29 37.38
CA GLY A 82 2.17 11.25 38.05
C GLY A 82 1.13 12.04 37.25
N ASN A 83 0.60 13.11 37.86
CA ASN A 83 -0.38 14.01 37.23
C ASN A 83 0.22 15.36 36.81
N LYS A 84 1.53 15.58 36.97
CA LYS A 84 2.19 16.84 36.60
C LYS A 84 2.84 16.71 35.22
N GLU A 85 2.54 17.65 34.33
CA GLU A 85 3.26 17.83 33.07
C GLU A 85 4.68 18.34 33.37
N LEU A 86 5.70 17.63 32.88
CA LEU A 86 7.09 18.03 33.01
C LEU A 86 7.60 18.75 31.78
N TYR A 87 7.25 18.22 30.61
CA TYR A 87 7.82 18.67 29.35
C TYR A 87 6.89 18.35 28.18
N ARG A 88 6.85 19.26 27.20
CA ARG A 88 6.10 19.12 25.97
C ARG A 88 6.98 19.36 24.75
N VAL A 89 6.87 18.48 23.76
CA VAL A 89 7.55 18.59 22.47
C VAL A 89 6.54 18.97 21.40
N SER A 90 6.79 20.06 20.67
CA SER A 90 6.05 20.35 19.44
C SER A 90 6.37 19.32 18.35
N LEU A 91 5.35 18.63 17.85
CA LEU A 91 5.50 17.68 16.74
C LEU A 91 5.86 18.40 15.43
N PHE A 92 5.48 19.67 15.27
CA PHE A 92 5.93 20.51 14.16
C PHE A 92 7.43 20.77 14.21
N ASN A 93 7.99 21.04 15.40
CA ASN A 93 9.45 21.21 15.54
C ASN A 93 10.20 19.90 15.29
N GLU A 94 9.65 18.76 15.75
CA GLU A 94 10.20 17.44 15.44
C GLU A 94 10.19 17.17 13.93
N PHE A 95 9.07 17.48 13.25
CA PHE A 95 8.93 17.36 11.81
C PHE A 95 9.94 18.24 11.08
N LYS A 96 10.04 19.53 11.46
CA LYS A 96 10.99 20.49 10.89
C LYS A 96 12.42 19.99 10.97
N ARG A 97 12.87 19.62 12.18
CA ARG A 97 14.22 19.07 12.43
C ARG A 97 14.52 17.84 11.55
N LYS A 98 13.54 16.97 11.34
CA LYS A 98 13.75 15.71 10.64
C LYS A 98 13.74 15.84 9.12
N TYR A 99 12.88 16.70 8.56
CA TYR A 99 12.55 16.68 7.15
C TYR A 99 12.95 17.94 6.37
N PHE A 100 13.20 19.08 7.01
CA PHE A 100 13.54 20.31 6.28
C PHE A 100 14.88 20.23 5.54
N LYS A 101 15.77 19.30 5.93
CA LYS A 101 17.00 19.02 5.19
C LYS A 101 16.77 18.52 3.75
N TYR A 102 15.56 18.07 3.41
CA TYR A 102 15.18 17.65 2.06
C TYR A 102 14.47 18.76 1.28
N LEU A 103 14.18 19.91 1.91
CA LEU A 103 13.37 20.97 1.32
C LEU A 103 14.25 22.13 0.91
N ASP A 104 14.17 22.49 -0.37
CA ASP A 104 14.72 23.74 -0.88
C ASP A 104 13.72 24.87 -0.63
N LYS A 105 14.23 26.08 -0.40
CA LYS A 105 13.43 27.29 -0.26
C LYS A 105 12.65 27.62 -1.54
N LYS A 106 12.98 27.10 -2.72
CA LYS A 106 12.20 27.42 -3.94
C LYS A 106 10.76 26.89 -3.93
N TYR A 107 10.46 25.87 -3.12
CA TYR A 107 9.13 25.27 -3.08
C TYR A 107 8.16 26.02 -2.16
N ASP A 108 6.86 25.91 -2.42
CA ASP A 108 5.78 26.48 -1.60
C ASP A 108 4.88 25.39 -1.01
N ASP A 109 4.36 24.51 -1.86
CA ASP A 109 3.43 23.44 -1.49
C ASP A 109 4.08 22.07 -1.57
N ILE A 110 3.96 21.31 -0.49
CA ILE A 110 4.61 20.02 -0.32
C ILE A 110 3.53 18.94 -0.18
N TYR A 111 3.37 18.11 -1.20
CA TYR A 111 2.40 17.01 -1.23
C TYR A 111 3.06 15.70 -0.82
N ILE A 112 2.57 15.06 0.23
CA ILE A 112 3.20 13.89 0.85
C ILE A 112 2.44 12.62 0.45
N LEU A 113 3.11 11.74 -0.32
CA LEU A 113 2.58 10.44 -0.73
C LEU A 113 2.84 9.42 0.39
N HIS A 114 1.91 9.32 1.33
CA HIS A 114 1.94 8.37 2.45
C HIS A 114 0.80 7.36 2.34
N ALA A 115 0.81 6.59 1.25
CA ALA A 115 -0.20 5.57 0.93
C ALA A 115 0.43 4.33 0.28
N ASN A 116 -0.42 3.34 -0.01
CA ASN A 116 -0.05 2.19 -0.82
C ASN A 116 -0.05 2.56 -2.31
N SER A 117 0.28 1.58 -3.17
CA SER A 117 0.40 1.79 -4.61
C SER A 117 -0.88 2.29 -5.27
N GLY A 118 -2.05 1.82 -4.87
CA GLY A 118 -3.33 2.19 -5.49
C GLY A 118 -3.67 3.66 -5.30
N GLU A 119 -3.79 4.12 -4.05
CA GLU A 119 -4.14 5.52 -3.78
C GLU A 119 -3.07 6.49 -4.28
N THR A 120 -1.79 6.10 -4.24
CA THR A 120 -0.70 6.87 -4.84
C THR A 120 -0.89 6.99 -6.35
N TYR A 121 -1.12 5.87 -7.04
CA TYR A 121 -1.35 5.85 -8.48
C TYR A 121 -2.55 6.71 -8.88
N LEU A 122 -3.72 6.54 -8.23
CA LEU A 122 -4.92 7.30 -8.55
C LEU A 122 -4.73 8.79 -8.31
N THR A 123 -4.02 9.16 -7.24
CA THR A 123 -3.77 10.57 -6.93
C THR A 123 -2.86 11.21 -7.96
N LEU A 124 -1.74 10.57 -8.29
CA LEU A 124 -0.81 11.07 -9.30
C LEU A 124 -1.46 11.12 -10.69
N THR A 125 -2.29 10.13 -11.02
CA THR A 125 -2.92 10.01 -12.33
C THR A 125 -4.07 10.98 -12.52
N TYR A 126 -4.98 11.07 -11.55
CA TYR A 126 -6.26 11.74 -11.75
C TYR A 126 -6.41 13.07 -10.99
N ILE A 127 -5.70 13.25 -9.88
CA ILE A 127 -6.09 14.24 -8.86
C ILE A 127 -5.04 15.34 -8.64
N ILE A 128 -3.76 15.04 -8.85
CA ILE A 128 -2.66 15.95 -8.45
C ILE A 128 -2.74 17.31 -9.14
N ASP A 129 -3.14 17.38 -10.41
CA ASP A 129 -3.28 18.64 -11.13
C ASP A 129 -4.42 19.48 -10.58
N ALA A 130 -5.55 18.86 -10.27
CA ALA A 130 -6.68 19.51 -9.63
C ALA A 130 -6.27 20.09 -8.26
N LEU A 131 -5.49 19.33 -7.48
CA LEU A 131 -4.95 19.78 -6.19
C LEU A 131 -4.00 20.97 -6.33
N ILE A 132 -3.07 20.93 -7.30
CA ILE A 132 -2.12 22.02 -7.57
C ILE A 132 -2.87 23.29 -7.98
N LYS A 133 -3.84 23.16 -8.89
CA LYS A 133 -4.69 24.25 -9.35
C LYS A 133 -5.50 24.85 -8.19
N LYS A 134 -6.22 24.01 -7.45
CA LYS A 134 -7.06 24.42 -6.32
C LYS A 134 -6.28 25.16 -5.24
N ASN A 135 -5.07 24.68 -4.94
CA ASN A 135 -4.23 25.29 -3.90
C ASN A 135 -3.44 26.51 -4.40
N ASN A 136 -3.50 26.82 -5.70
CA ASN A 136 -2.71 27.85 -6.37
C ASN A 136 -1.19 27.66 -6.19
N SER A 137 -0.72 26.41 -6.18
CA SER A 137 0.68 26.09 -5.97
C SER A 137 1.53 26.62 -7.12
N LYS A 138 2.60 27.35 -6.80
CA LYS A 138 3.51 27.94 -7.78
C LYS A 138 4.77 27.10 -7.97
N SER A 139 5.19 26.38 -6.95
CA SER A 139 6.39 25.54 -6.98
C SER A 139 6.16 24.27 -6.14
N PRO A 140 5.27 23.38 -6.61
CA PRO A 140 4.92 22.18 -5.87
C PRO A 140 6.10 21.20 -5.77
N LEU A 141 6.15 20.45 -4.67
CA LEU A 141 7.08 19.35 -4.45
C LEU A 141 6.33 18.10 -4.00
N LEU A 142 6.65 16.95 -4.58
CA LEU A 142 6.16 15.65 -4.12
C LEU A 142 7.17 15.01 -3.14
N ILE A 143 6.69 14.54 -1.99
CA ILE A 143 7.48 13.68 -1.10
C ILE A 143 7.06 12.23 -1.33
N ALA A 144 7.96 11.46 -1.93
CA ALA A 144 7.87 10.01 -2.02
C ALA A 144 8.34 9.36 -0.71
N THR A 145 7.49 8.55 -0.09
CA THR A 145 7.84 7.81 1.15
C THR A 145 8.26 6.36 0.90
N GLN A 146 8.02 5.84 -0.30
CA GLN A 146 8.43 4.51 -0.77
C GLN A 146 9.19 4.61 -2.10
N LYS A 147 10.03 3.62 -2.40
CA LYS A 147 10.80 3.60 -3.65
C LYS A 147 9.90 3.57 -4.89
N TYR A 148 8.84 2.76 -4.88
CA TYR A 148 7.91 2.67 -6.00
C TYR A 148 7.12 3.97 -6.24
N HIS A 149 6.97 4.85 -5.23
CA HIS A 149 6.40 6.19 -5.46
C HIS A 149 7.31 7.01 -6.38
N VAL A 150 8.64 6.87 -6.24
CA VAL A 150 9.58 7.56 -7.13
C VAL A 150 9.40 7.09 -8.57
N ASP A 151 9.24 5.79 -8.78
CA ASP A 151 9.02 5.22 -10.11
C ASP A 151 7.71 5.76 -10.71
N MET A 152 6.62 5.77 -9.93
CA MET A 152 5.33 6.33 -10.36
C MET A 152 5.42 7.83 -10.69
N ILE A 153 6.10 8.64 -9.86
CA ILE A 153 6.26 10.07 -10.12
C ILE A 153 7.02 10.29 -11.42
N LYS A 154 8.13 9.57 -11.65
CA LYS A 154 8.90 9.72 -12.89
C LYS A 154 8.09 9.39 -14.14
N MET A 155 7.15 8.46 -14.04
CA MET A 155 6.32 8.04 -15.17
C MET A 155 5.11 8.94 -15.40
N ILE A 156 4.47 9.43 -14.34
CA ILE A 156 3.16 10.10 -14.40
C ILE A 156 3.31 11.64 -14.27
N CYS A 157 4.24 12.08 -13.44
CA CYS A 157 4.47 13.49 -13.12
C CYS A 157 5.95 13.90 -13.26
N PRO A 158 6.60 13.64 -14.43
CA PRO A 158 8.02 13.94 -14.60
C PRO A 158 8.36 15.43 -14.49
N ASP A 159 7.37 16.29 -14.72
CA ASP A 159 7.43 17.74 -14.63
C ASP A 159 7.40 18.27 -13.18
N ILE A 160 6.94 17.46 -12.22
CA ILE A 160 6.80 17.88 -10.83
C ILE A 160 8.05 17.44 -10.04
N PRO A 161 8.79 18.38 -9.41
CA PRO A 161 9.90 18.03 -8.55
C PRO A 161 9.51 17.07 -7.43
N TYR A 162 10.42 16.18 -7.06
CA TYR A 162 10.18 15.25 -5.96
C TYR A 162 11.44 14.99 -5.12
N VAL A 163 11.22 14.54 -3.88
CA VAL A 163 12.26 13.99 -3.01
C VAL A 163 11.83 12.65 -2.43
N TYR A 164 12.77 11.72 -2.30
CA TYR A 164 12.54 10.45 -1.62
C TYR A 164 12.97 10.53 -0.17
N VAL A 165 12.05 10.26 0.76
CA VAL A 165 12.32 10.23 2.19
C VAL A 165 12.06 8.83 2.72
N SER A 166 13.12 8.03 2.79
CA SER A 166 13.05 6.69 3.36
C SER A 166 12.60 6.71 4.83
N LYS A 167 11.82 5.69 5.24
CA LYS A 167 11.34 5.53 6.62
C LYS A 167 10.66 6.79 7.14
N PHE A 168 9.87 7.43 6.29
CA PHE A 168 9.04 8.56 6.66
C PHE A 168 8.12 8.18 7.84
N LYS A 169 7.99 9.07 8.80
CA LYS A 169 7.14 8.91 9.99
C LYS A 169 6.46 10.23 10.26
N LEU A 170 5.15 10.26 10.17
CA LEU A 170 4.36 11.42 10.55
C LEU A 170 3.61 11.13 11.84
N ARG A 171 3.58 12.12 12.72
CA ARG A 171 2.76 12.11 13.95
C ARG A 171 1.89 13.35 14.07
N ILE A 172 1.99 14.27 13.11
CA ILE A 172 1.08 15.40 12.99
C ILE A 172 -0.26 14.81 12.57
N THR A 173 -1.33 15.16 13.29
CA THR A 173 -2.66 14.60 13.06
C THR A 173 -3.41 15.32 11.93
N GLU A 174 -3.00 16.53 11.61
CA GLU A 174 -3.61 17.37 10.58
C GLU A 174 -3.24 16.89 9.17
N ASN A 175 -4.23 16.88 8.27
CA ASN A 175 -4.01 16.59 6.85
C ASN A 175 -3.39 17.76 6.10
N PHE A 176 -3.54 18.98 6.64
CA PHE A 176 -2.97 20.21 6.12
C PHE A 176 -2.32 20.97 7.27
N PHE A 177 -1.07 21.39 7.10
CA PHE A 177 -0.39 22.20 8.10
C PHE A 177 0.64 23.13 7.45
N LYS A 178 0.95 24.24 8.11
CA LYS A 178 1.93 25.23 7.64
C LYS A 178 3.10 25.32 8.62
N ILE A 179 4.32 25.27 8.09
CA ILE A 179 5.54 25.50 8.87
C ILE A 179 6.41 26.47 8.08
N ASP A 180 6.74 27.61 8.69
CA ASP A 180 7.37 28.75 8.03
C ASP A 180 6.57 29.16 6.79
N LYS A 181 7.20 29.14 5.60
CA LYS A 181 6.54 29.44 4.33
C LYS A 181 5.90 28.25 3.63
N PHE A 182 6.22 27.03 4.05
CA PHE A 182 5.78 25.82 3.37
C PHE A 182 4.39 25.41 3.84
N ARG A 183 3.52 25.06 2.88
CA ARG A 183 2.25 24.39 3.14
C ARG A 183 2.42 22.90 2.87
N PHE A 184 2.08 22.07 3.84
CA PHE A 184 2.18 20.61 3.72
C PHE A 184 0.79 20.01 3.56
N PHE A 185 0.64 19.15 2.56
CA PHE A 185 -0.56 18.40 2.27
C PHE A 185 -0.28 16.92 2.45
N LEU A 186 -0.74 16.36 3.56
CA LEU A 186 -0.74 14.93 3.79
C LEU A 186 -1.94 14.31 3.08
N LEU A 187 -1.67 13.77 1.90
CA LEU A 187 -2.71 13.23 1.03
C LEU A 187 -3.47 12.10 1.71
N PHE A 188 -2.76 11.18 2.38
CA PHE A 188 -3.34 10.04 3.07
C PHE A 188 -2.65 9.76 4.40
N ASN A 189 -3.42 9.22 5.33
CA ASN A 189 -2.95 8.77 6.64
C ASN A 189 -3.72 7.50 7.05
N ASN A 190 -3.32 6.88 8.16
CA ASN A 190 -3.98 5.67 8.61
C ASN A 190 -5.47 5.86 8.93
N SER A 191 -5.89 7.08 9.31
CA SER A 191 -7.31 7.39 9.53
C SER A 191 -8.16 7.25 8.27
N HIS A 192 -7.60 7.64 7.11
CA HIS A 192 -8.29 7.50 5.81
C HIS A 192 -8.58 6.04 5.48
N PHE A 193 -7.55 5.18 5.50
CA PHE A 193 -7.72 3.76 5.15
C PHE A 193 -8.74 3.07 6.05
N LYS A 194 -8.72 3.37 7.36
CA LYS A 194 -9.68 2.83 8.32
C LYS A 194 -11.10 3.33 8.07
N LEU A 195 -11.27 4.62 7.74
CA LEU A 195 -12.57 5.17 7.43
C LEU A 195 -13.16 4.59 6.14
N VAL A 196 -12.33 4.48 5.09
CA VAL A 196 -12.73 3.86 3.81
C VAL A 196 -13.20 2.44 4.03
N GLU A 197 -12.42 1.60 4.70
CA GLU A 197 -12.80 0.21 4.94
C GLU A 197 -14.03 0.09 5.84
N LYS A 198 -14.14 0.92 6.89
CA LYS A 198 -15.34 0.99 7.74
C LYS A 198 -16.59 1.33 6.93
N ASN A 199 -16.50 2.32 6.04
CA ASN A 199 -17.64 2.74 5.23
C ASN A 199 -18.00 1.65 4.22
N ILE A 200 -17.03 1.07 3.51
CA ILE A 200 -17.28 -0.05 2.58
C ILE A 200 -18.02 -1.20 3.28
N ARG A 201 -17.71 -1.50 4.55
CA ARG A 201 -18.40 -2.56 5.33
C ARG A 201 -19.83 -2.22 5.73
N ASN A 202 -20.13 -0.95 5.94
CA ASN A 202 -21.38 -0.52 6.58
C ASN A 202 -22.41 0.02 5.60
N TYR A 203 -21.98 0.46 4.42
CA TYR A 203 -22.88 0.89 3.36
C TYR A 203 -23.31 -0.31 2.51
N ASP A 204 -24.49 -0.20 1.90
CA ASP A 204 -24.96 -1.18 0.92
C ASP A 204 -23.96 -1.32 -0.24
N LEU A 205 -23.89 -2.53 -0.82
CA LEU A 205 -23.06 -2.81 -1.98
C LEU A 205 -23.35 -1.81 -3.13
N GLY A 206 -22.28 -1.29 -3.73
CA GLY A 206 -22.29 -0.29 -4.80
C GLY A 206 -22.48 1.15 -4.33
N LYS A 207 -22.70 1.42 -3.04
CA LYS A 207 -22.93 2.79 -2.54
C LYS A 207 -21.68 3.54 -2.11
N TYR A 208 -20.58 2.83 -1.86
CA TYR A 208 -19.33 3.44 -1.42
C TYR A 208 -18.14 2.79 -2.12
N HIS A 209 -17.31 3.62 -2.73
CA HIS A 209 -16.12 3.18 -3.46
C HIS A 209 -14.92 4.05 -3.08
N TYR A 210 -13.76 3.41 -2.89
CA TYR A 210 -12.58 4.06 -2.33
C TYR A 210 -12.07 5.24 -3.16
N PHE A 211 -12.22 5.23 -4.49
CA PHE A 211 -11.82 6.35 -5.34
C PHE A 211 -12.61 7.62 -5.03
N TYR A 212 -13.94 7.53 -4.87
CA TYR A 212 -14.75 8.69 -4.50
C TYR A 212 -14.46 9.14 -3.06
N ALA A 213 -14.08 8.23 -2.17
CA ALA A 213 -13.62 8.59 -0.84
C ALA A 213 -12.29 9.36 -0.86
N ILE A 214 -11.42 9.13 -1.86
CA ILE A 214 -10.21 9.95 -2.08
C ILE A 214 -10.62 11.36 -2.51
N LEU A 215 -11.55 11.47 -3.47
CA LEU A 215 -12.07 12.75 -3.96
C LEU A 215 -12.71 13.56 -2.82
N GLU A 216 -13.59 12.94 -2.02
CA GLU A 216 -14.22 13.55 -0.84
C GLU A 216 -13.16 14.05 0.16
N ARG A 217 -12.18 13.20 0.49
CA ARG A 217 -11.10 13.55 1.44
C ARG A 217 -10.30 14.75 0.97
N LEU A 218 -10.00 14.83 -0.32
CA LEU A 218 -9.20 15.91 -0.92
C LEU A 218 -10.07 17.10 -1.35
N ASN A 219 -11.39 16.97 -1.19
CA ASN A 219 -12.40 17.94 -1.59
C ASN A 219 -12.26 18.31 -3.08
N ILE A 220 -12.08 17.31 -3.94
CA ILE A 220 -11.98 17.47 -5.40
C ILE A 220 -13.24 16.89 -6.03
N SER A 221 -13.85 17.58 -6.98
CA SER A 221 -15.00 17.07 -7.71
C SER A 221 -14.57 16.20 -8.90
N GLU A 222 -15.45 15.30 -9.35
CA GLU A 222 -15.19 14.46 -10.53
C GLU A 222 -15.04 15.25 -11.84
N GLN A 223 -15.53 16.49 -11.89
CA GLN A 223 -15.38 17.36 -13.07
C GLN A 223 -14.01 18.06 -13.09
N GLU A 224 -13.30 18.07 -11.97
CA GLU A 224 -11.99 18.71 -11.84
C GLU A 224 -10.83 17.76 -12.17
N ILE A 225 -11.07 16.46 -12.19
CA ILE A 225 -10.04 15.46 -12.45
C ILE A 225 -9.74 15.31 -13.95
N SER A 226 -8.50 14.94 -14.23
CA SER A 226 -8.02 14.63 -15.58
C SER A 226 -7.01 13.50 -15.52
N MET A 227 -6.95 12.66 -16.55
CA MET A 227 -6.00 11.55 -16.60
C MET A 227 -4.64 11.99 -17.15
N ARG A 228 -3.60 11.88 -16.32
CA ARG A 228 -2.20 11.94 -16.78
C ARG A 228 -1.79 10.60 -17.40
N PRO A 229 -1.26 10.58 -18.63
CA PRO A 229 -0.78 9.36 -19.25
C PRO A 229 0.52 8.90 -18.60
N ILE A 230 0.67 7.58 -18.43
CA ILE A 230 1.95 6.98 -18.08
C ILE A 230 2.93 7.11 -19.24
N ASN A 231 4.08 7.73 -18.98
CA ASN A 231 5.22 7.78 -19.88
C ASN A 231 6.39 6.97 -19.30
N VAL A 232 6.69 5.83 -19.89
CA VAL A 232 7.84 5.02 -19.45
C VAL A 232 9.12 5.57 -20.07
N ASN A 233 10.16 5.74 -19.25
CA ASN A 233 11.46 6.16 -19.75
C ASN A 233 12.07 5.05 -20.64
N LEU A 234 12.62 5.43 -21.80
CA LEU A 234 13.33 4.53 -22.73
C LEU A 234 14.36 3.61 -22.04
N ASN A 235 15.02 4.09 -20.98
CA ASN A 235 15.95 3.28 -20.22
C ASN A 235 15.24 2.11 -19.49
N ASP A 236 14.05 2.32 -18.97
CA ASP A 236 13.28 1.27 -18.28
C ASP A 236 12.71 0.27 -19.29
N GLU A 237 12.27 0.73 -20.46
CA GLU A 237 11.89 -0.14 -21.58
C GLU A 237 13.07 -1.03 -22.03
N LYS A 238 14.25 -0.42 -22.25
CA LYS A 238 15.46 -1.15 -22.62
C LYS A 238 15.85 -2.20 -21.58
N LYS A 239 15.86 -1.83 -20.29
CA LYS A 239 16.19 -2.76 -19.20
C LYS A 239 15.17 -3.89 -19.08
N ALA A 240 13.87 -3.60 -19.25
CA ALA A 240 12.83 -4.62 -19.26
C ALA A 240 13.10 -5.65 -20.37
N LEU A 241 13.35 -5.18 -21.60
CA LEU A 241 13.67 -6.04 -22.74
C LEU A 241 14.93 -6.89 -22.49
N GLU A 242 16.01 -6.29 -22.01
CA GLU A 242 17.27 -7.01 -21.72
C GLU A 242 17.10 -8.10 -20.65
N LYS A 243 16.28 -7.84 -19.63
CA LYS A 243 15.97 -8.83 -18.58
C LYS A 243 15.11 -9.96 -19.12
N VAL A 244 14.06 -9.61 -19.87
CA VAL A 244 13.06 -10.55 -20.35
C VAL A 244 13.60 -11.43 -21.48
N GLN A 245 14.44 -10.91 -22.36
CA GLN A 245 15.11 -11.70 -23.41
C GLN A 245 15.91 -12.88 -22.84
N LYS A 246 16.54 -12.71 -21.67
CA LYS A 246 17.28 -13.79 -20.98
C LYS A 246 16.38 -14.93 -20.51
N THR A 247 15.08 -14.69 -20.38
CA THR A 247 14.09 -15.72 -20.01
C THR A 247 13.61 -16.53 -21.22
N GLY A 248 13.88 -16.05 -22.44
CA GLY A 248 13.38 -16.64 -23.68
C GLY A 248 11.90 -16.41 -23.92
N LEU A 249 11.29 -15.38 -23.31
CA LEU A 249 9.89 -15.01 -23.52
C LEU A 249 9.64 -14.54 -24.96
N ASN A 250 8.61 -15.09 -25.60
CA ASN A 250 8.10 -14.61 -26.88
C ASN A 250 7.30 -13.30 -26.69
N LEU A 251 7.97 -12.17 -26.91
CA LEU A 251 7.39 -10.83 -26.75
C LEU A 251 6.20 -10.54 -27.68
N GLU A 252 6.06 -11.26 -28.78
CA GLU A 252 4.94 -11.07 -29.72
C GLU A 252 3.68 -11.84 -29.32
N LYS A 253 3.81 -12.83 -28.42
CA LYS A 253 2.72 -13.76 -28.10
C LYS A 253 2.82 -14.31 -26.67
N PHE A 254 2.55 -13.45 -25.69
CA PHE A 254 2.53 -13.85 -24.30
C PHE A 254 1.38 -13.24 -23.47
N VAL A 255 1.14 -13.84 -22.32
CA VAL A 255 0.24 -13.35 -21.26
C VAL A 255 1.05 -12.93 -20.06
N PHE A 256 0.65 -11.83 -19.42
CA PHE A 256 1.26 -11.32 -18.19
C PHE A 256 0.40 -11.68 -16.98
N LEU A 257 0.95 -12.43 -16.03
CA LEU A 257 0.29 -12.80 -14.78
C LEU A 257 0.86 -12.01 -13.60
N ALA A 258 0.00 -11.49 -12.74
CA ALA A 258 0.37 -10.85 -11.48
C ALA A 258 -0.41 -11.50 -10.31
N PRO A 259 0.10 -12.63 -9.78
CA PRO A 259 -0.66 -13.47 -8.85
C PRO A 259 -0.62 -12.96 -7.39
N GLU A 260 0.27 -12.02 -7.07
CA GLU A 260 0.51 -11.56 -5.70
C GLU A 260 -0.16 -10.22 -5.40
N ALA A 261 -0.72 -10.11 -4.20
CA ALA A 261 -1.22 -8.86 -3.65
C ALA A 261 -1.04 -8.80 -2.14
N GLN A 262 -0.65 -7.62 -1.62
CA GLN A 262 -0.53 -7.38 -0.19
C GLN A 262 -1.91 -7.23 0.50
N SER A 263 -2.90 -6.73 -0.23
CA SER A 263 -4.21 -6.39 0.29
C SER A 263 -5.15 -7.61 0.38
N CYS A 264 -5.19 -8.39 -0.68
CA CYS A 264 -6.08 -9.52 -0.87
C CYS A 264 -5.47 -10.80 -0.32
N LYS A 265 -6.31 -11.76 0.11
CA LYS A 265 -5.84 -13.13 0.36
C LYS A 265 -5.35 -13.71 -0.97
N LEU A 266 -4.17 -14.33 -0.96
CA LEU A 266 -3.70 -15.02 -2.17
C LEU A 266 -4.69 -16.09 -2.58
N TYR A 267 -4.87 -16.21 -3.89
CA TYR A 267 -5.63 -17.29 -4.48
C TYR A 267 -4.74 -18.54 -4.61
N ASP A 268 -5.37 -19.70 -4.73
CA ASP A 268 -4.65 -20.98 -4.71
C ASP A 268 -3.58 -21.04 -5.81
N LYS A 269 -2.40 -21.58 -5.47
CA LYS A 269 -1.33 -21.81 -6.46
C LYS A 269 -1.83 -22.69 -7.60
N ASP A 270 -2.70 -23.66 -7.31
CA ASP A 270 -3.18 -24.63 -8.29
C ASP A 270 -4.03 -23.93 -9.37
N PHE A 271 -4.77 -22.89 -9.01
CA PHE A 271 -5.47 -22.06 -9.99
C PHE A 271 -4.52 -21.38 -10.98
N TRP A 272 -3.43 -20.79 -10.48
CA TRP A 272 -2.44 -20.13 -11.33
C TRP A 272 -1.69 -21.12 -12.21
N ILE A 273 -1.41 -22.33 -11.70
CA ILE A 273 -0.83 -23.44 -12.46
C ILE A 273 -1.74 -23.81 -13.63
N GLU A 274 -3.04 -23.96 -13.39
CA GLU A 274 -4.00 -24.31 -14.44
C GLU A 274 -4.18 -23.16 -15.46
N LEU A 275 -4.12 -21.89 -15.05
CA LEU A 275 -4.04 -20.76 -15.99
C LEU A 275 -2.79 -20.84 -16.87
N ILE A 276 -1.61 -21.06 -16.28
CA ILE A 276 -0.34 -21.16 -17.01
C ILE A 276 -0.45 -22.26 -18.08
N LYS A 277 -0.89 -23.46 -17.69
CA LYS A 277 -1.11 -24.59 -18.61
C LYS A 277 -2.13 -24.26 -19.69
N GLY A 278 -3.23 -23.62 -19.34
CA GLY A 278 -4.30 -23.23 -20.26
C GLY A 278 -3.80 -22.27 -21.35
N PHE A 279 -3.00 -21.27 -20.99
CA PHE A 279 -2.39 -20.33 -21.93
C PHE A 279 -1.31 -20.98 -22.80
N GLN A 280 -0.46 -21.82 -22.21
CA GLN A 280 0.55 -22.59 -22.95
C GLN A 280 -0.08 -23.54 -23.96
N PHE A 281 -1.18 -24.22 -23.60
CA PHE A 281 -1.95 -25.05 -24.52
C PHE A 281 -2.57 -24.23 -25.66
N ALA A 282 -2.93 -22.97 -25.41
CA ALA A 282 -3.36 -22.02 -26.45
C ALA A 282 -2.19 -21.44 -27.28
N GLY A 283 -0.95 -21.88 -27.02
CA GLY A 283 0.24 -21.47 -27.75
C GLY A 283 0.75 -20.08 -27.39
N TYR A 284 0.51 -19.62 -26.16
CA TYR A 284 1.07 -18.39 -25.60
C TYR A 284 2.18 -18.69 -24.60
N ASP A 285 3.21 -17.86 -24.61
CA ASP A 285 4.13 -17.81 -23.50
C ASP A 285 3.48 -17.13 -22.29
N VAL A 286 3.97 -17.43 -21.09
CA VAL A 286 3.43 -16.87 -19.85
C VAL A 286 4.54 -16.23 -19.05
N PHE A 287 4.44 -14.91 -18.87
CA PHE A 287 5.28 -14.17 -17.94
C PHE A 287 4.57 -14.04 -16.60
N VAL A 288 5.23 -14.41 -15.50
CA VAL A 288 4.67 -14.31 -14.15
C VAL A 288 5.48 -13.32 -13.34
N ASN A 289 4.83 -12.23 -12.95
CA ASN A 289 5.41 -11.18 -12.10
C ASN A 289 5.32 -11.57 -10.63
N LEU A 290 6.37 -12.23 -10.15
CA LEU A 290 6.57 -12.59 -8.75
C LEU A 290 7.49 -11.54 -8.11
N VAL A 291 6.99 -10.89 -7.05
CA VAL A 291 7.72 -9.82 -6.34
C VAL A 291 8.23 -10.35 -5.01
N GLU A 292 7.45 -11.20 -4.36
CA GLU A 292 7.79 -11.89 -3.12
C GLU A 292 7.94 -13.40 -3.38
N ASP A 293 8.38 -14.14 -2.37
CA ASP A 293 8.43 -15.60 -2.41
C ASP A 293 7.12 -16.23 -1.83
N GLU A 294 5.99 -15.51 -1.87
CA GLU A 294 4.72 -16.01 -1.28
C GLU A 294 4.08 -17.11 -2.14
N ILE A 295 4.28 -17.08 -3.46
CA ILE A 295 3.83 -18.13 -4.39
C ILE A 295 5.04 -18.74 -5.07
N THR A 296 5.21 -20.06 -4.90
CA THR A 296 6.24 -20.83 -5.59
C THR A 296 5.60 -21.86 -6.51
N PHE A 297 5.99 -21.84 -7.79
CA PHE A 297 5.58 -22.83 -8.77
C PHE A 297 6.62 -23.94 -8.90
N GLU A 298 6.15 -25.11 -9.34
CA GLU A 298 7.02 -26.24 -9.66
C GLU A 298 7.97 -25.90 -10.81
N LYS A 299 9.20 -26.41 -10.76
CA LYS A 299 10.25 -26.13 -11.74
C LYS A 299 9.92 -26.59 -13.16
N GLU A 300 8.99 -27.55 -13.29
CA GLU A 300 8.60 -28.15 -14.57
C GLU A 300 7.61 -27.28 -15.36
N LEU A 301 6.99 -26.27 -14.72
CA LEU A 301 6.16 -25.30 -15.43
C LEU A 301 7.06 -24.36 -16.25
N ASN A 302 6.89 -24.37 -17.57
CA ASN A 302 7.65 -23.52 -18.50
C ASN A 302 7.16 -22.06 -18.52
N TYR A 303 6.91 -21.46 -17.35
CA TYR A 303 6.64 -20.02 -17.23
C TYR A 303 7.94 -19.23 -17.19
N LYS A 304 7.88 -17.96 -17.57
CA LYS A 304 9.01 -17.03 -17.52
C LYS A 304 8.81 -16.04 -16.38
N SER A 305 9.88 -15.70 -15.67
CA SER A 305 9.83 -14.69 -14.62
C SER A 305 11.19 -14.05 -14.46
N CYS A 306 11.19 -12.77 -14.07
CA CYS A 306 12.37 -12.06 -13.62
C CYS A 306 11.94 -10.84 -12.79
N TYR A 307 12.85 -10.30 -11.98
CA TYR A 307 12.57 -9.09 -11.22
C TYR A 307 12.43 -7.87 -12.14
N LEU A 308 11.25 -7.24 -12.08
CA LEU A 308 10.94 -5.98 -12.76
C LEU A 308 10.61 -4.88 -11.74
N THR A 309 11.12 -3.68 -11.99
CA THR A 309 10.63 -2.44 -11.36
C THR A 309 9.26 -2.06 -11.91
N PHE A 310 8.58 -1.08 -11.31
CA PHE A 310 7.26 -0.63 -11.79
C PHE A 310 7.27 -0.18 -13.25
N GLY A 311 8.29 0.59 -13.67
CA GLY A 311 8.42 1.05 -15.05
C GLY A 311 8.72 -0.09 -16.03
N GLU A 312 9.63 -1.00 -15.66
CA GLU A 312 9.95 -2.17 -16.48
C GLU A 312 8.75 -3.11 -16.64
N ALA A 313 7.96 -3.31 -15.57
CA ALA A 313 6.77 -4.14 -15.59
C ALA A 313 5.66 -3.54 -16.46
N PHE A 314 5.46 -2.21 -16.41
CA PHE A 314 4.53 -1.53 -17.31
C PHE A 314 4.96 -1.66 -18.78
N ALA A 315 6.24 -1.42 -19.06
CA ALA A 315 6.81 -1.55 -20.40
C ALA A 315 6.55 -2.95 -20.96
N LEU A 316 6.84 -3.99 -20.19
CA LEU A 316 6.58 -5.36 -20.62
C LEU A 316 5.08 -5.61 -20.81
N ALA A 317 4.25 -5.28 -19.81
CA ALA A 317 2.82 -5.58 -19.83
C ALA A 317 2.10 -4.95 -21.02
N LYS A 318 2.54 -3.79 -21.51
CA LYS A 318 1.98 -3.14 -22.71
C LYS A 318 2.07 -4.00 -23.99
N HIS A 319 3.01 -4.93 -24.05
CA HIS A 319 3.19 -5.84 -25.19
C HIS A 319 2.46 -7.18 -25.01
N SER A 320 1.88 -7.46 -23.84
CA SER A 320 1.16 -8.70 -23.64
C SER A 320 -0.17 -8.71 -24.38
N LYS A 321 -0.67 -9.89 -24.68
CA LYS A 321 -2.00 -10.06 -25.30
C LYS A 321 -3.12 -9.97 -24.28
N LYS A 322 -2.78 -10.22 -23.02
CA LYS A 322 -3.70 -10.21 -21.90
C LYS A 322 -2.92 -10.05 -20.59
N ILE A 323 -3.57 -9.45 -19.60
CA ILE A 323 -3.10 -9.37 -18.22
C ILE A 323 -4.11 -10.14 -17.36
N VAL A 324 -3.63 -11.00 -16.47
CA VAL A 324 -4.47 -11.61 -15.42
C VAL A 324 -3.83 -11.31 -14.07
N SER A 325 -4.57 -10.66 -13.18
CA SER A 325 -4.02 -10.15 -11.93
C SER A 325 -4.94 -10.42 -10.76
N LEU A 326 -4.36 -10.78 -9.60
CA LEU A 326 -5.07 -10.60 -8.34
C LEU A 326 -5.29 -9.10 -8.10
N ARG A 327 -6.46 -8.72 -7.55
CA ARG A 327 -6.77 -7.31 -7.31
C ARG A 327 -5.73 -6.64 -6.43
N SER A 328 -5.04 -5.63 -6.98
CA SER A 328 -4.04 -4.83 -6.25
C SER A 328 -3.89 -3.43 -6.85
N GLY A 329 -3.25 -2.50 -6.13
CA GLY A 329 -2.90 -1.18 -6.68
C GLY A 329 -1.98 -1.26 -7.90
N PHE A 330 -1.24 -2.36 -8.07
CA PHE A 330 -0.46 -2.61 -9.30
C PHE A 330 -1.39 -2.90 -10.49
N THR A 331 -2.50 -3.60 -10.28
CA THR A 331 -3.52 -3.84 -11.32
C THR A 331 -4.11 -2.54 -11.85
N GLU A 332 -4.42 -1.58 -10.97
CA GLU A 332 -4.95 -0.25 -11.37
C GLU A 332 -3.98 0.48 -12.28
N PHE A 333 -2.69 0.43 -11.92
CA PHE A 333 -1.61 1.02 -12.71
C PHE A 333 -1.49 0.38 -14.09
N LEU A 334 -1.66 -0.95 -14.19
CA LEU A 334 -1.63 -1.66 -15.47
C LEU A 334 -2.82 -1.36 -16.39
N LEU A 335 -3.92 -0.77 -15.90
CA LEU A 335 -5.07 -0.44 -16.75
C LEU A 335 -4.72 0.55 -17.88
N GLN A 336 -3.74 1.44 -17.68
CA GLN A 336 -3.33 2.37 -18.76
C GLN A 336 -2.54 1.71 -19.89
N THR A 337 -2.11 0.44 -19.73
CA THR A 337 -1.51 -0.29 -20.86
C THR A 337 -2.51 -0.48 -22.00
N ASN A 338 -3.82 -0.38 -21.70
CA ASN A 338 -4.91 -0.61 -22.62
C ASN A 338 -4.93 -2.03 -23.21
N VAL A 339 -4.28 -2.98 -22.53
CA VAL A 339 -4.35 -4.42 -22.77
C VAL A 339 -5.56 -4.99 -22.02
N PRO A 340 -6.27 -6.01 -22.55
CA PRO A 340 -7.33 -6.68 -21.80
C PRO A 340 -6.85 -7.21 -20.44
N VAL A 341 -7.58 -6.89 -19.37
CA VAL A 341 -7.25 -7.23 -17.98
C VAL A 341 -8.37 -8.05 -17.34
N ASP A 342 -8.01 -9.25 -16.92
CA ASP A 342 -8.83 -10.08 -16.06
C ASP A 342 -8.37 -9.93 -14.61
N VAL A 343 -9.30 -9.55 -13.74
CA VAL A 343 -9.02 -9.22 -12.34
C VAL A 343 -9.69 -10.24 -11.44
N ILE A 344 -8.88 -10.92 -10.65
CA ILE A 344 -9.35 -11.90 -9.68
C ILE A 344 -9.55 -11.20 -8.34
N TYR A 345 -10.77 -11.26 -7.83
CA TYR A 345 -11.10 -10.74 -6.51
C TYR A 345 -11.13 -11.86 -5.48
N THR A 346 -10.55 -11.61 -4.32
CA THR A 346 -10.67 -12.44 -3.11
C THR A 346 -11.01 -11.55 -1.92
N LYS A 347 -11.31 -12.15 -0.78
CA LYS A 347 -11.46 -11.39 0.48
C LYS A 347 -10.17 -10.66 0.85
N PHE A 348 -10.26 -9.48 1.46
CA PHE A 348 -9.08 -8.86 2.07
C PHE A 348 -8.64 -9.66 3.30
N ARG A 349 -7.32 -9.78 3.47
CA ARG A 349 -6.73 -10.41 4.67
C ARG A 349 -7.09 -9.59 5.91
N LYS A 350 -7.20 -10.25 7.06
CA LYS A 350 -7.31 -9.60 8.37
C LYS A 350 -6.23 -8.53 8.55
N ARG A 351 -6.65 -7.32 8.91
CA ARG A 351 -5.76 -6.16 9.10
C ARG A 351 -5.94 -5.55 10.48
N HIS A 352 -5.03 -4.67 10.84
CA HIS A 352 -5.06 -4.02 12.12
C HIS A 352 -6.41 -3.30 12.31
N PHE A 353 -7.15 -3.64 13.38
CA PHE A 353 -8.51 -3.16 13.71
C PHE A 353 -9.69 -3.70 12.88
N PHE A 354 -9.46 -4.52 11.86
CA PHE A 354 -10.54 -5.08 11.02
C PHE A 354 -10.34 -6.58 10.80
N ASP A 355 -11.42 -7.36 10.94
CA ASP A 355 -11.45 -8.74 10.48
C ASP A 355 -11.43 -8.80 8.95
N ASP A 356 -11.52 -9.98 8.34
CA ASP A 356 -11.54 -10.09 6.88
C ASP A 356 -12.67 -9.26 6.27
N LEU A 357 -12.43 -8.61 5.12
CA LEU A 357 -13.49 -8.00 4.30
C LEU A 357 -13.91 -9.02 3.26
N ASP A 358 -15.18 -9.44 3.27
CA ASP A 358 -15.66 -10.41 2.30
C ASP A 358 -15.59 -9.87 0.86
N ILE A 359 -15.59 -10.81 -0.08
CA ILE A 359 -15.35 -10.54 -1.48
C ILE A 359 -16.38 -9.59 -2.12
N TYR A 360 -17.63 -9.61 -1.69
CA TYR A 360 -18.68 -8.76 -2.26
C TYR A 360 -18.40 -7.29 -1.93
N HIS A 361 -18.06 -7.02 -0.66
CA HIS A 361 -17.65 -5.68 -0.26
C HIS A 361 -16.31 -5.27 -0.89
N VAL A 362 -15.37 -6.20 -1.08
CA VAL A 362 -14.12 -5.88 -1.82
C VAL A 362 -14.43 -5.47 -3.26
N MET A 363 -15.21 -6.25 -4.00
CA MET A 363 -15.57 -5.93 -5.40
C MET A 363 -16.39 -4.65 -5.50
N SER A 364 -17.37 -4.47 -4.61
CA SER A 364 -18.16 -3.25 -4.52
C SER A 364 -17.31 -2.02 -4.22
N GLY A 365 -16.42 -2.11 -3.23
CA GLY A 365 -15.67 -0.98 -2.71
C GLY A 365 -14.40 -0.64 -3.48
N PHE A 366 -13.86 -1.59 -4.27
CA PHE A 366 -12.57 -1.48 -4.96
C PHE A 366 -12.62 -1.90 -6.45
N GLY A 367 -13.81 -2.07 -7.01
CA GLY A 367 -14.07 -2.44 -8.40
C GLY A 367 -13.40 -1.51 -9.41
N LEU A 368 -12.62 -2.06 -10.34
CA LEU A 368 -11.88 -1.28 -11.33
C LEU A 368 -12.79 -0.63 -12.36
N THR A 369 -13.95 -1.24 -12.65
CA THR A 369 -14.96 -0.68 -13.57
C THR A 369 -15.64 0.59 -13.07
N GLN A 370 -15.45 0.95 -11.80
CA GLN A 370 -15.93 2.20 -11.20
C GLN A 370 -14.91 3.33 -11.30
N LEU A 371 -13.67 3.05 -11.71
CA LEU A 371 -12.66 4.10 -11.92
C LEU A 371 -13.00 4.94 -13.16
N PRO A 372 -12.67 6.24 -13.16
CA PRO A 372 -12.89 7.10 -14.31
C PRO A 372 -11.85 6.81 -15.40
N PHE A 373 -12.18 7.18 -16.65
CA PHE A 373 -11.28 7.10 -17.82
C PHE A 373 -10.76 5.70 -18.20
N VAL A 374 -11.27 4.63 -17.59
CA VAL A 374 -10.90 3.25 -17.95
C VAL A 374 -11.80 2.70 -19.05
N ASP A 375 -11.22 1.94 -19.98
CA ASP A 375 -11.98 1.20 -20.98
C ASP A 375 -12.59 -0.06 -20.35
N LYS A 376 -13.87 0.06 -19.95
CA LYS A 376 -14.60 -1.03 -19.29
C LYS A 376 -14.77 -2.27 -20.19
N SER A 377 -14.67 -2.12 -21.52
CA SER A 377 -14.77 -3.27 -22.43
C SER A 377 -13.57 -4.21 -22.34
N LYS A 378 -12.45 -3.73 -21.78
CA LYS A 378 -11.21 -4.47 -21.60
C LYS A 378 -11.00 -5.01 -20.20
N ILE A 379 -11.95 -4.79 -19.29
CA ILE A 379 -11.83 -5.20 -17.89
C ILE A 379 -12.87 -6.28 -17.62
N MET A 380 -12.42 -7.43 -17.14
CA MET A 380 -13.30 -8.44 -16.57
C MET A 380 -12.95 -8.69 -15.11
N GLU A 381 -13.96 -8.67 -14.25
CA GLU A 381 -13.79 -8.82 -12.80
C GLU A 381 -14.44 -10.13 -12.34
N PHE A 382 -13.65 -11.00 -11.72
CA PHE A 382 -14.08 -12.33 -11.31
C PHE A 382 -14.22 -12.43 -9.79
N ASN A 383 -15.43 -12.80 -9.35
CA ASN A 383 -15.73 -13.14 -7.98
C ASN A 383 -15.38 -14.62 -7.73
N THR A 384 -14.28 -14.89 -7.01
CA THR A 384 -13.86 -16.27 -6.74
C THR A 384 -14.76 -17.05 -5.78
N TYR A 385 -15.74 -16.40 -5.15
CA TYR A 385 -16.72 -17.08 -4.32
C TYR A 385 -17.91 -17.61 -5.14
N GLU A 386 -18.30 -16.88 -6.18
CA GLU A 386 -19.44 -17.25 -7.05
C GLU A 386 -19.06 -18.25 -8.14
N MET A 387 -17.77 -18.43 -8.40
CA MET A 387 -17.28 -19.26 -9.49
C MET A 387 -16.18 -20.20 -9.03
N THR A 388 -16.28 -21.47 -9.45
CA THR A 388 -15.23 -22.46 -9.19
C THR A 388 -13.94 -22.07 -9.89
N ALA A 389 -12.79 -22.45 -9.31
CA ALA A 389 -11.48 -22.21 -9.91
C ALA A 389 -11.41 -22.72 -11.36
N LYS A 390 -11.94 -23.91 -11.62
CA LYS A 390 -12.00 -24.50 -12.97
C LYS A 390 -12.78 -23.64 -13.97
N ASN A 391 -14.01 -23.24 -13.62
CA ASN A 391 -14.84 -22.43 -14.52
C ASN A 391 -14.18 -21.06 -14.78
N CYS A 392 -13.54 -20.49 -13.75
CA CYS A 392 -12.78 -19.25 -13.87
C CYS A 392 -11.63 -19.38 -14.88
N VAL A 393 -10.80 -20.42 -14.74
CA VAL A 393 -9.71 -20.73 -15.68
C VAL A 393 -10.24 -20.88 -17.11
N GLU A 394 -11.32 -21.66 -17.29
CA GLU A 394 -11.93 -21.89 -18.60
C GLU A 394 -12.41 -20.59 -19.26
N MET A 395 -13.08 -19.71 -18.51
CA MET A 395 -13.55 -18.42 -19.00
C MET A 395 -12.38 -17.50 -19.39
N ILE A 396 -11.37 -17.38 -18.52
CA ILE A 396 -10.18 -16.55 -18.76
C ILE A 396 -9.44 -17.01 -20.02
N CYS A 397 -9.24 -18.32 -20.18
CA CYS A 397 -8.53 -18.91 -21.31
C CYS A 397 -9.34 -18.87 -22.62
N LYS A 398 -10.68 -18.93 -22.57
CA LYS A 398 -11.52 -18.89 -23.78
C LYS A 398 -11.38 -17.58 -24.54
N GLN A 399 -11.19 -16.47 -23.83
CA GLN A 399 -11.15 -15.14 -24.42
C GLN A 399 -9.90 -14.84 -25.25
N ILE A 400 -8.81 -15.58 -25.04
CA ILE A 400 -7.55 -15.37 -25.80
C ILE A 400 -7.45 -16.24 -27.05
N LYS A 401 -8.41 -17.18 -27.21
CA LYS A 401 -8.52 -18.07 -28.38
C LYS A 401 -9.40 -17.47 -29.48
N GLY A 402 -10.02 -16.32 -29.24
CA GLY A 402 -10.89 -15.59 -30.18
C GLY A 402 -10.11 -14.61 -31.03
#